data_AF-A0A0C9V4F3-F1
#
_entry.id   AF-A0A0C9V4F3-F1
#
_cell.length_a   1.000
_cell.length_b   1.000
_cell.length_c   1.000
_cell.angle_alpha   90.00
_cell.angle_beta   90.00
_cell.angle_gamma   90.00
#
_symmetry.space_group_name_H-M   'P 1'
#
loop_
_entity.id
_entity.type
_entity.pdbx_description
1 polymer ?
#
loop_
_entity_poly.entity_id
_entity_poly.type
_entity_poly.pdbx_seq_one_letter_code
_entity_poly.pdbx_strand_id
1 'polypeptide(L)'
;VHWRMESVPVQNLAWCAASMVNVLQGLLQDDLGENIRNLWFATDYPIVLYGATRDENDSGKSPRYGAQRSSTFKYVAREHDDAIEVLREAFQPGGELDSWKLTDLSEQLRRYPYVEGRLNIENELLEDSGIYGILDKLVVVQSQVFVSGAKECSKASSFTRQIIEARQEVL
;
A
#
# COMPACT_ATOMS: atom_id res chain seq x y z
N VAL A 1 2.48 -5.81 2.98
CA VAL A 1 3.11 -5.78 1.65
C VAL A 1 3.76 -4.42 1.46
N HIS A 2 5.02 -4.38 1.04
CA HIS A 2 5.72 -3.14 0.71
C HIS A 2 6.12 -3.14 -0.77
N TRP A 3 5.63 -2.14 -1.52
CA TRP A 3 5.91 -1.97 -2.94
C TRP A 3 6.25 -0.52 -3.28
N ARG A 4 7.49 -0.27 -3.74
CA ARG A 4 7.97 1.05 -4.17
C ARG A 4 7.88 1.15 -5.69
N MET A 5 6.79 1.69 -6.20
CA MET A 5 6.50 1.75 -7.63
C MET A 5 7.39 2.78 -8.35
N GLU A 6 7.87 3.82 -7.67
CA GLU A 6 8.72 4.87 -8.29
C GLU A 6 10.01 4.32 -8.93
N SER A 7 10.44 3.15 -8.47
CA SER A 7 11.70 2.51 -8.85
C SER A 7 11.53 1.41 -9.90
N VAL A 8 10.27 1.11 -10.25
CA VAL A 8 9.92 0.03 -11.17
C VAL A 8 9.80 0.60 -12.58
N PRO A 9 10.45 0.00 -13.60
CA PRO A 9 10.21 0.39 -14.98
C PRO A 9 8.73 0.25 -15.32
N VAL A 10 8.13 1.26 -15.95
CA VAL A 10 6.67 1.29 -16.18
C VAL A 10 6.15 0.07 -16.95
N GLN A 11 6.93 -0.46 -17.88
CA GLN A 11 6.62 -1.67 -18.63
C GLN A 11 6.51 -2.94 -17.75
N ASN A 12 7.07 -2.89 -16.53
CA ASN A 12 7.04 -4.00 -15.60
C ASN A 12 5.83 -3.97 -14.65
N LEU A 13 5.20 -2.81 -14.46
CA LEU A 13 4.20 -2.62 -13.42
C LEU A 13 3.02 -3.59 -13.54
N ALA A 14 2.55 -3.86 -14.75
CA ALA A 14 1.43 -4.78 -14.99
C ALA A 14 1.75 -6.21 -14.53
N TRP A 15 2.90 -6.77 -14.93
CA TRP A 15 3.27 -8.13 -14.52
C TRP A 15 3.65 -8.18 -13.03
N CYS A 16 4.23 -7.12 -12.48
CA CYS A 16 4.52 -7.01 -11.05
C CYS A 16 3.25 -7.03 -10.19
N ALA A 17 2.19 -6.33 -10.63
CA ALA A 17 0.90 -6.36 -9.95
C ALA A 17 0.27 -7.76 -10.01
N ALA A 18 0.20 -8.37 -11.19
CA ALA A 18 -0.34 -9.73 -11.35
C ALA A 18 0.46 -10.77 -10.53
N SER A 19 1.79 -10.71 -10.58
CA SER A 19 2.65 -11.58 -9.78
C SER A 19 2.46 -11.37 -8.28
N MET A 20 2.19 -10.13 -7.84
CA MET A 20 1.91 -9.84 -6.44
C MET A 20 0.61 -10.50 -6.01
N VAL A 21 -0.47 -10.37 -6.78
CA VAL A 21 -1.75 -11.05 -6.50
C VAL A 21 -1.55 -12.55 -6.39
N ASN A 22 -0.83 -13.18 -7.32
CA ASN A 22 -0.54 -14.62 -7.28
C ASN A 22 0.24 -15.04 -6.02
N VAL A 23 1.27 -14.27 -5.64
CA VAL A 23 2.05 -14.54 -4.42
C VAL A 23 1.18 -14.40 -3.18
N LEU A 24 0.34 -13.37 -3.13
CA LEU A 24 -0.59 -13.16 -2.01
C LEU A 24 -1.63 -14.27 -1.93
N GLN A 25 -2.18 -14.71 -3.06
CA GLN A 25 -3.11 -15.82 -3.12
C GLN A 25 -2.49 -17.10 -2.55
N GLY A 26 -1.28 -17.48 -2.98
CA GLY A 26 -0.60 -18.65 -2.44
C GLY A 26 -0.37 -18.53 -0.93
N LEU A 27 0.19 -17.39 -0.48
CA LEU A 27 0.48 -17.17 0.94
C LEU A 27 -0.78 -17.14 1.83
N LEU A 28 -1.90 -16.64 1.31
CA LEU A 28 -3.13 -16.47 2.08
C LEU A 28 -4.05 -17.70 1.99
N GLN A 29 -3.86 -18.58 1.01
CA GLN A 29 -4.59 -19.85 0.92
C GLN A 29 -3.91 -20.99 1.69
N ASP A 30 -2.62 -20.87 1.97
CA ASP A 30 -1.89 -21.76 2.88
C ASP A 30 -2.29 -21.53 4.35
N ASP A 31 -1.83 -22.39 5.27
CA ASP A 31 -2.06 -22.31 6.73
C ASP A 31 -1.75 -20.92 7.33
N LEU A 32 -0.87 -20.17 6.67
CA LEU A 32 -0.50 -18.81 7.05
C LEU A 32 -1.69 -17.83 6.99
N GLY A 33 -2.64 -18.05 6.08
CA GLY A 33 -3.81 -17.22 5.88
C GLY A 33 -4.90 -17.35 6.95
N GLU A 34 -4.92 -18.45 7.72
CA GLU A 34 -5.99 -18.72 8.71
C GLU A 34 -6.13 -17.60 9.75
N ASN A 35 -5.03 -16.91 10.07
CA ASN A 35 -4.98 -15.85 11.07
C ASN A 35 -4.80 -14.44 10.47
N ILE A 36 -4.76 -14.32 9.14
CA ILE A 36 -4.59 -13.05 8.44
C ILE A 36 -5.95 -12.58 7.93
N ARG A 37 -6.39 -11.41 8.39
CA ARG A 37 -7.64 -10.76 7.93
C ARG A 37 -7.42 -9.46 7.16
N ASN A 38 -6.30 -8.79 7.45
CA ASN A 38 -6.00 -7.47 6.91
C ASN A 38 -4.64 -7.51 6.21
N LEU A 39 -4.60 -6.95 5.02
CA LEU A 39 -3.38 -6.72 4.27
C LEU A 39 -3.06 -5.23 4.28
N TRP A 40 -1.93 -4.89 4.91
CA TRP A 40 -1.38 -3.54 4.87
C TRP A 40 -0.56 -3.34 3.60
N PHE A 41 -0.89 -2.34 2.79
CA PHE A 41 -0.17 -1.97 1.59
C PHE A 41 0.63 -0.68 1.81
N ALA A 42 1.92 -0.83 2.05
CA ALA A 42 2.87 0.27 2.15
C ALA A 42 3.43 0.57 0.76
N THR A 43 3.09 1.74 0.21
CA THR A 43 3.49 2.17 -1.13
C THR A 43 3.94 3.62 -1.16
N ASP A 44 4.82 3.95 -2.10
CA ASP A 44 5.15 5.33 -2.45
C ASP A 44 4.16 5.96 -3.44
N TYR A 45 3.24 5.16 -4.00
CA TYR A 45 2.27 5.62 -4.98
C TYR A 45 1.23 6.55 -4.34
N PRO A 46 1.00 7.74 -4.92
CA PRO A 46 0.22 8.79 -4.26
C PRO A 46 -1.30 8.65 -4.44
N ILE A 47 -1.88 7.45 -4.63
CA ILE A 47 -3.34 7.30 -4.67
C ILE A 47 -3.92 6.99 -3.29
N VAL A 48 -5.19 7.28 -3.14
CA VAL A 48 -6.02 6.80 -2.06
C VAL A 48 -6.70 5.51 -2.52
N LEU A 49 -6.35 4.37 -1.92
CA LEU A 49 -6.87 3.05 -2.34
C LEU A 49 -8.39 2.91 -2.18
N TYR A 50 -8.98 3.57 -1.17
CA TYR A 50 -10.42 3.53 -0.88
C TYR A 50 -10.94 4.88 -0.32
N GLY A 51 -12.14 5.27 -0.73
CA GLY A 51 -12.91 6.32 -0.03
C GLY A 51 -12.61 7.78 -0.42
N ALA A 52 -12.03 8.06 -1.58
CA ALA A 52 -12.43 9.29 -2.26
C ALA A 52 -13.87 9.06 -2.72
N THR A 53 -14.84 9.70 -2.08
CA THR A 53 -16.21 9.75 -2.59
C THR A 53 -16.14 10.08 -4.08
N ARG A 54 -16.66 9.18 -4.93
CA ARG A 54 -17.03 9.57 -6.29
C ARG A 54 -18.01 10.71 -6.10
N ASP A 55 -17.59 11.94 -6.36
CA ASP A 55 -18.57 12.97 -6.65
C ASP A 55 -19.30 12.47 -7.90
N GLU A 56 -20.59 12.18 -7.78
CA GLU A 56 -21.42 11.70 -8.91
C GLU A 56 -21.45 12.69 -10.09
N ASN A 57 -20.96 13.92 -9.88
CA ASN A 57 -20.82 14.97 -10.89
C ASN A 57 -19.42 15.07 -11.52
N ASP A 58 -18.43 14.29 -11.07
CA ASP A 58 -17.11 14.27 -11.68
C ASP A 58 -17.09 13.25 -12.83
N SER A 59 -17.20 13.76 -14.05
CA SER A 59 -17.14 12.99 -15.29
C SER A 59 -15.71 12.53 -15.64
N GLY A 60 -14.74 12.74 -14.74
CA GLY A 60 -13.34 12.36 -14.88
C GLY A 60 -13.03 10.95 -14.38
N LYS A 61 -12.51 10.10 -15.26
CA LYS A 61 -11.84 8.82 -14.94
C LYS A 61 -10.46 9.02 -14.29
N SER A 62 -10.26 10.11 -13.55
CA SER A 62 -8.94 10.45 -12.99
C SER A 62 -8.85 9.94 -11.56
N PRO A 63 -7.85 9.10 -11.22
CA PRO A 63 -7.60 8.75 -9.84
C PRO A 63 -7.34 10.02 -9.01
N ARG A 64 -7.99 10.14 -7.84
CA ARG A 64 -7.69 11.24 -6.91
C ARG A 64 -6.35 10.95 -6.24
N TYR A 65 -5.32 11.66 -6.68
CA TYR A 65 -4.03 11.68 -6.02
C TYR A 65 -4.16 12.31 -4.63
N GLY A 66 -3.75 11.58 -3.60
CA GLY A 66 -3.61 12.05 -2.22
C GLY A 66 -2.26 12.74 -1.98
N ALA A 67 -1.93 12.95 -0.70
CA ALA A 67 -0.66 13.55 -0.29
C ALA A 67 0.54 12.77 -0.84
N GLN A 68 1.58 13.49 -1.29
CA GLN A 68 2.79 12.91 -1.85
C GLN A 68 3.49 12.00 -0.83
N ARG A 69 3.63 10.72 -1.17
CA ARG A 69 4.20 9.69 -0.27
C ARG A 69 5.70 9.52 -0.39
N SER A 70 6.29 10.10 -1.43
CA SER A 70 7.71 10.05 -1.68
C SER A 70 8.13 11.27 -2.48
N SER A 71 9.11 12.03 -1.97
CA SER A 71 9.70 13.17 -2.68
C SER A 71 10.46 12.76 -3.95
N THR A 72 10.80 11.47 -4.08
CA THR A 72 11.47 10.91 -5.26
C THR A 72 10.51 10.42 -6.34
N PHE A 73 9.22 10.27 -6.04
CA PHE A 73 8.22 9.82 -7.01
C PHE A 73 7.67 11.01 -7.79
N LYS A 74 8.47 11.50 -8.73
CA LYS A 74 8.18 12.73 -9.49
C LYS A 74 7.27 12.52 -10.70
N TYR A 75 7.18 11.30 -11.20
CA TYR A 75 6.46 10.98 -12.43
C TYR A 75 5.56 9.77 -12.22
N VAL A 76 4.24 9.99 -12.25
CA VAL A 76 3.24 8.95 -12.19
C VAL A 76 2.66 8.76 -13.58
N ALA A 77 2.94 7.59 -14.16
CA ALA A 77 2.42 7.15 -15.44
C ALA A 77 1.12 6.35 -15.28
N ARG A 78 0.34 6.23 -16.36
CA ARG A 78 -0.91 5.45 -16.39
C ARG A 78 -0.70 3.99 -15.96
N GLU A 79 0.45 3.42 -16.28
CA GLU A 79 0.82 2.04 -15.92
C GLU A 79 0.85 1.83 -14.40
N HIS A 80 1.06 2.89 -13.61
CA HIS A 80 0.95 2.81 -12.15
C HIS A 80 -0.51 2.69 -11.73
N ASP A 81 -1.39 3.49 -12.33
CA ASP A 81 -2.83 3.45 -12.07
C ASP A 81 -3.38 2.07 -12.45
N ASP A 82 -3.04 1.58 -13.65
CA ASP A 82 -3.45 0.27 -14.13
C ASP A 82 -2.95 -0.86 -13.21
N ALA A 83 -1.72 -0.75 -12.70
CA ALA A 83 -1.16 -1.74 -11.76
C ALA A 83 -1.83 -1.73 -10.38
N ILE A 84 -2.21 -0.56 -9.87
CA ILE A 84 -3.02 -0.48 -8.65
C ILE A 84 -4.44 -0.98 -8.87
N GLU A 85 -5.00 -0.78 -10.06
CA GLU A 85 -6.32 -1.31 -10.40
C GLU A 85 -6.33 -2.84 -10.33
N VAL A 86 -5.33 -3.51 -10.89
CA VAL A 86 -5.18 -4.97 -10.78
C VAL A 86 -5.18 -5.42 -9.32
N LEU A 87 -4.42 -4.73 -8.46
CA LEU A 87 -4.41 -5.05 -7.03
C LEU A 87 -5.79 -4.80 -6.41
N ARG A 88 -6.43 -3.67 -6.69
CA ARG A 88 -7.73 -3.31 -6.13
C ARG A 88 -8.82 -4.31 -6.52
N GLU A 89 -8.89 -4.68 -7.79
CA GLU A 89 -9.86 -5.64 -8.33
C GLU A 89 -9.73 -7.01 -7.67
N ALA A 90 -8.51 -7.46 -7.36
CA ALA A 90 -8.29 -8.72 -6.65
C ALA A 90 -8.97 -8.76 -5.27
N PHE A 91 -9.11 -7.62 -4.58
CA PHE A 91 -9.76 -7.52 -3.26
C PHE A 91 -11.23 -7.06 -3.32
N GLN A 92 -11.81 -6.83 -4.51
CA GLN A 92 -13.24 -6.54 -4.65
C GLN A 92 -14.08 -7.84 -4.53
N PRO A 93 -15.40 -7.74 -4.26
CA PRO A 93 -16.27 -8.90 -4.25
C PRO A 93 -16.17 -9.72 -5.54
N GLY A 94 -15.90 -11.03 -5.43
CA GLY A 94 -15.68 -11.91 -6.58
C GLY A 94 -14.26 -11.89 -7.16
N GLY A 95 -13.36 -11.08 -6.60
CA GLY A 95 -11.93 -11.11 -6.89
C GLY A 95 -11.21 -12.27 -6.18
N GLU A 96 -9.97 -12.54 -6.59
CA GLU A 96 -9.17 -13.67 -6.09
C GLU A 96 -8.83 -13.63 -4.60
N LEU A 97 -8.89 -12.44 -4.00
CA LEU A 97 -8.53 -12.13 -2.62
C LEU A 97 -9.70 -11.47 -1.87
N ASP A 98 -10.94 -11.69 -2.31
CA ASP A 98 -12.15 -11.02 -1.78
C ASP A 98 -12.43 -11.29 -0.29
N SER A 99 -11.83 -12.35 0.26
CA SER A 99 -11.97 -12.76 1.65
C SER A 99 -11.06 -11.99 2.62
N TRP A 100 -10.12 -11.20 2.09
CA TRP A 100 -9.20 -10.37 2.87
C TRP A 100 -9.48 -8.89 2.66
N LYS A 101 -9.13 -8.07 3.65
CA LYS A 101 -9.27 -6.63 3.54
C LYS A 101 -7.94 -5.99 3.15
N LEU A 102 -7.88 -5.34 1.99
CA LEU A 102 -6.81 -4.43 1.63
C LEU A 102 -6.97 -3.10 2.37
N THR A 103 -5.89 -2.59 2.96
CA THR A 103 -5.86 -1.27 3.59
C THR A 103 -4.48 -0.62 3.51
N ASP A 104 -4.41 0.69 3.72
CA ASP A 104 -3.17 1.47 3.76
C ASP A 104 -3.21 2.53 4.86
N LEU A 105 -2.09 3.24 5.02
CA LEU A 105 -2.00 4.34 5.98
C LEU A 105 -3.01 5.45 5.70
N SER A 106 -3.27 5.74 4.42
CA SER A 106 -4.21 6.78 4.00
C SER A 106 -5.61 6.53 4.54
N GLU A 107 -6.10 5.30 4.37
CA GLU A 107 -7.41 4.87 4.80
C GLU A 107 -7.51 4.87 6.32
N GLN A 108 -6.47 4.41 7.03
CA GLN A 108 -6.48 4.43 8.49
C GLN A 108 -6.46 5.84 9.05
N LEU A 109 -5.65 6.75 8.51
CA LEU A 109 -5.62 8.14 8.94
C LEU A 109 -6.97 8.85 8.70
N ARG A 110 -7.70 8.51 7.62
CA ARG A 110 -9.06 9.02 7.38
C ARG A 110 -10.09 8.48 8.37
N ARG A 111 -9.93 7.23 8.82
CA ARG A 111 -10.79 6.61 9.83
C ARG A 111 -10.45 7.13 11.23
N TYR A 112 -9.21 7.52 11.48
CA TYR A 112 -8.72 7.96 12.77
C TYR A 112 -9.52 9.10 13.45
N PRO A 113 -9.90 10.21 12.79
CA PRO A 113 -10.72 11.25 13.40
C PRO A 113 -12.10 10.77 13.88
N TYR A 114 -12.57 9.60 13.41
CA TYR A 114 -13.81 8.98 13.89
C TYR A 114 -13.64 8.14 15.16
N VAL A 115 -12.42 7.70 15.50
CA VAL A 115 -12.19 6.67 16.53
C VAL A 115 -11.85 7.27 17.89
N GLU A 116 -11.09 8.36 17.95
CA GLU A 116 -10.64 8.92 19.23
C GLU A 116 -10.50 10.44 19.15
N GLY A 117 -11.44 11.18 19.74
CA GLY A 117 -11.34 12.64 19.95
C GLY A 117 -10.21 13.04 20.93
N ARG A 118 -9.00 12.48 20.77
CA ARG A 118 -7.88 12.54 21.71
C ARG A 118 -6.51 12.83 21.08
N LEU A 119 -6.36 12.81 19.76
CA LEU A 119 -5.09 13.14 19.10
C LEU A 119 -5.31 14.15 17.98
N ASN A 120 -5.05 15.43 18.27
CA ASN A 120 -4.88 16.46 17.25
C ASN A 120 -3.52 16.23 16.58
N ILE A 121 -3.46 15.31 15.63
CA ILE A 121 -2.30 15.26 14.73
C ILE A 121 -2.43 16.47 13.83
N GLU A 122 -1.48 17.39 13.93
CA GLU A 122 -1.43 18.58 13.09
C GLU A 122 -1.43 18.13 11.62
N ASN A 123 -2.36 18.66 10.81
CA ASN A 123 -2.46 18.29 9.39
C ASN A 123 -1.14 18.52 8.65
N GLU A 124 -0.36 19.51 9.09
CA GLU A 124 1.00 19.84 8.61
C GLU A 124 1.97 18.66 8.79
N LEU A 125 1.86 17.90 9.88
CA LEU A 125 2.65 16.67 10.07
C LEU A 125 2.23 15.57 9.09
N LEU A 126 0.93 15.48 8.77
CA LEU A 126 0.39 14.55 7.77
C LEU A 126 0.59 15.02 6.32
N GLU A 127 1.33 16.10 6.09
CA GLU A 127 1.85 16.49 4.78
C GLU A 127 3.30 16.02 4.58
N ASP A 128 4.01 15.65 5.65
CA ASP A 128 5.39 15.18 5.59
C ASP A 128 5.48 13.71 5.15
N SER A 129 6.02 13.49 3.95
CA SER A 129 6.23 12.14 3.39
C SER A 129 7.13 11.22 4.25
N GLY A 130 8.06 11.80 5.02
CA GLY A 130 8.88 11.08 5.98
C GLY A 130 8.06 10.52 7.14
N ILE A 131 7.05 11.24 7.61
CA ILE A 131 6.12 10.77 8.64
C ILE A 131 5.31 9.58 8.12
N TYR A 132 4.82 9.61 6.88
CA TYR A 132 4.17 8.44 6.27
C TYR A 132 5.10 7.23 6.26
N GLY A 133 6.36 7.43 5.84
CA GLY A 133 7.36 6.37 5.86
C GLY A 133 7.58 5.79 7.26
N ILE A 134 7.63 6.62 8.30
CA ILE A 134 7.77 6.16 9.69
C ILE A 134 6.56 5.35 10.13
N LEU A 135 5.35 5.85 9.91
CA LEU A 135 4.11 5.18 10.31
C LEU A 135 3.91 3.85 9.57
N ASP A 136 4.15 3.82 8.25
CA ASP A 136 4.13 2.58 7.47
C ASP A 136 5.14 1.58 8.02
N LYS A 137 6.36 2.04 8.34
CA LYS A 137 7.40 1.17 8.89
C LYS A 137 7.00 0.57 10.23
N LEU A 138 6.37 1.33 11.13
CA LEU A 138 5.90 0.83 12.41
C LEU A 138 4.90 -0.33 12.24
N VAL A 139 3.92 -0.15 11.34
CA VAL A 139 2.92 -1.20 11.06
C VAL A 139 3.58 -2.43 10.43
N VAL A 140 4.48 -2.22 9.46
CA VAL A 140 5.13 -3.30 8.72
C VAL A 140 6.15 -4.07 9.58
N VAL A 141 6.83 -3.43 10.53
CA VAL A 141 7.70 -4.13 11.49
C VAL A 141 6.90 -5.05 12.41
N GLN A 142 5.67 -4.66 12.77
CA GLN A 142 4.82 -5.45 13.67
C GLN A 142 3.90 -6.45 12.96
N SER A 143 3.91 -6.52 11.62
CA SER A 143 3.03 -7.42 10.89
C SER A 143 3.39 -8.90 11.10
N GLN A 144 2.40 -9.79 11.09
CA GLN A 144 2.67 -11.24 11.19
C GLN A 144 3.55 -11.73 10.04
N VAL A 145 3.25 -11.26 8.83
CA VAL A 145 3.98 -11.59 7.60
C VAL A 145 4.41 -10.31 6.91
N PHE A 146 5.64 -10.30 6.38
CA PHE A 146 6.15 -9.22 5.58
C PHE A 146 6.52 -9.71 4.18
N VAL A 147 5.92 -9.10 3.16
CA VAL A 147 6.20 -9.34 1.75
C VAL A 147 6.75 -8.06 1.14
N SER A 148 7.91 -8.14 0.51
CA SER A 148 8.54 -7.06 -0.26
C SER A 148 8.71 -7.45 -1.71
N GLY A 149 8.69 -6.48 -2.62
CA GLY A 149 8.89 -6.76 -4.05
C GLY A 149 10.26 -7.36 -4.37
N ALA A 150 10.28 -8.26 -5.36
CA ALA A 150 11.50 -8.88 -5.88
C ALA A 150 12.26 -7.94 -6.83
N LYS A 151 13.43 -8.40 -7.30
CA LYS A 151 14.18 -7.71 -8.37
C LYS A 151 13.24 -7.44 -9.57
N GLU A 152 13.43 -6.31 -10.24
CA GLU A 152 12.58 -5.80 -11.34
C GLU A 152 11.18 -5.30 -10.95
N CYS A 153 10.64 -5.73 -9.79
CA CYS A 153 9.38 -5.22 -9.23
C CYS A 153 9.56 -4.31 -8.01
N SER A 154 10.78 -4.15 -7.52
CA SER A 154 11.10 -3.24 -6.44
C SER A 154 12.61 -3.07 -6.36
N LYS A 155 13.04 -1.94 -5.81
CA LYS A 155 14.43 -1.73 -5.40
C LYS A 155 14.63 -2.20 -3.97
N ALA A 156 15.74 -2.91 -3.71
CA ALA A 156 16.25 -3.09 -2.36
C ALA A 156 16.63 -1.73 -1.77
N SER A 157 15.71 -1.13 -1.02
CA SER A 157 15.86 0.17 -0.40
C SER A 157 16.37 0.02 1.05
N SER A 158 16.99 1.09 1.56
CA SER A 158 17.31 1.19 2.99
C SER A 158 16.06 1.01 3.86
N PHE A 159 14.89 1.42 3.37
CA PHE A 159 13.60 1.21 4.04
C PHE A 159 13.27 -0.27 4.24
N THR A 160 13.29 -1.06 3.16
CA THR A 160 13.05 -2.51 3.23
C THR A 160 14.07 -3.20 4.11
N ARG A 161 15.35 -2.80 4.01
CA ARG A 161 16.42 -3.37 4.85
C ARG A 161 16.18 -3.09 6.34
N GLN A 162 15.86 -1.86 6.71
CA GLN A 162 15.56 -1.50 8.09
C GLN A 162 14.36 -2.27 8.66
N ILE A 163 13.34 -2.54 7.84
CA ILE A 163 12.22 -3.40 8.26
C ILE A 163 12.71 -4.82 8.55
N ILE A 164 13.50 -5.41 7.66
CA ILE A 164 14.01 -6.78 7.82
C ILE A 164 14.87 -6.86 9.08
N GLU A 165 15.79 -5.92 9.27
CA GLU A 165 16.66 -5.83 10.46
C GLU A 165 15.83 -5.68 11.75
N ALA A 166 14.90 -4.73 11.80
CA ALA A 166 14.06 -4.52 12.98
C ALA A 166 13.18 -5.73 13.33
N ARG A 167 12.68 -6.46 12.32
CA ARG A 167 11.89 -7.68 12.54
C ARG A 167 12.73 -8.82 13.11
N GLN A 168 14.03 -8.89 12.83
CA GLN A 168 14.93 -9.89 13.40
C GLN A 168 15.26 -9.63 14.87
N GLU A 169 15.12 -8.39 15.35
CA GLU A 169 15.33 -8.04 16.75
C GLU A 169 14.09 -8.28 17.62
N VAL A 170 12.91 -8.37 16.99
CA VAL A 170 11.60 -8.48 17.66
C VAL A 170 11.05 -9.92 17.66
N LEU A 171 11.56 -10.80 16.78
CA LEU A 171 11.22 -12.22 16.67
C LEU A 171 12.25 -13.11 17.38
#